data_AF-A0A7L4YXA0-F1
#
_entry.id   AF-A0A7L4YXA0-F1
#
_cell.length_a   1.000
_cell.length_b   1.000
_cell.length_c   1.000
_cell.angle_alpha   90.00
_cell.angle_beta   90.00
_cell.angle_gamma   90.00
#
_symmetry.space_group_name_H-M   'P 1'
#
loop_
_entity.id
_entity.type
_entity.pdbx_description
1 polymer ?
#
loop_
_entity_poly.entity_id
_entity_poly.type
_entity_poly.pdbx_seq_one_letter_code
_entity_poly.pdbx_strand_id
1 'polypeptide(L)' 'MSALPRSVPASTDLYDVRWLRSSYSTGANNCVETARPRRGPWSGLLAVRDSKDPAGPALLFRADSWTGFVAALR' A
#
# COMPACT_ATOMS: atom_id res chain seq x y z
N MET A 1 14.83 12.32 -14.31
CA MET A 1 13.70 12.07 -13.39
C MET A 1 13.85 10.65 -12.85
N SER A 2 14.40 10.47 -11.65
CA SER A 2 14.56 9.14 -11.07
C SER A 2 13.18 8.58 -10.75
N ALA A 3 12.78 7.50 -11.44
CA ALA A 3 11.54 6.82 -11.12
C ALA A 3 11.70 6.22 -9.72
N LEU A 4 10.95 6.76 -8.74
CA LEU A 4 10.86 6.16 -7.43
C LEU A 4 10.51 4.67 -7.60
N PRO A 5 11.11 3.78 -6.79
CA PRO A 5 10.75 2.37 -6.86
C PRO A 5 9.24 2.23 -6.63
N ARG A 6 8.58 1.44 -7.47
CA ARG A 6 7.12 1.19 -7.40
C ARG A 6 6.73 0.35 -6.16
N SER A 7 7.70 0.02 -5.33
CA SER A 7 7.57 -0.72 -4.09
C SER A 7 8.64 -0.28 -3.09
N VAL A 8 8.38 -0.54 -1.81
CA VAL A 8 9.40 -0.52 -0.76
C VAL A 8 9.69 -1.95 -0.32
N PRO A 9 10.97 -2.32 -0.08
CA PRO A 9 11.33 -3.68 0.33
C PRO A 9 10.75 -4.09 1.69
N ALA A 10 10.63 -3.14 2.63
CA ALA A 10 10.00 -3.37 3.92
C ALA A 10 8.93 -2.29 4.19
N SER A 11 7.72 -2.72 4.53
CA SER A 11 6.62 -1.79 4.79
C SER A 11 6.84 -0.94 6.06
N THR A 12 7.74 -1.39 6.93
CA THR A 12 8.22 -0.66 8.11
C THR A 12 9.08 0.56 7.76
N ASP A 13 9.59 0.66 6.52
CA ASP A 13 10.33 1.84 6.05
C ASP A 13 9.39 3.01 5.72
N LEU A 14 8.08 2.75 5.65
CA LEU A 14 7.06 3.80 5.57
C LEU A 14 6.78 4.34 6.97
N TYR A 15 7.60 5.29 7.39
CA TYR A 15 7.46 5.94 8.70
C TYR A 15 6.19 6.80 8.79
N ASP A 16 5.64 6.91 10.00
CA ASP A 16 4.47 7.74 10.33
C ASP A 16 3.22 7.47 9.47
N VAL A 17 3.08 6.22 8.98
CA VAL A 17 1.88 5.81 8.23
C VAL A 17 0.94 4.99 9.11
N ARG A 18 -0.36 5.24 8.93
CA ARG A 18 -1.40 4.42 9.56
C ARG A 18 -1.91 3.40 8.55
N TRP A 19 -1.66 2.12 8.84
CA TRP A 19 -2.20 1.01 8.07
C TRP A 19 -3.67 0.76 8.42
N LEU A 20 -4.50 0.66 7.38
CA LEU A 20 -5.92 0.39 7.46
C LEU A 20 -6.19 -0.96 6.81
N ARG A 21 -6.67 -1.90 7.60
CA ARG A 21 -7.05 -3.23 7.13
C ARG A 21 -8.36 -3.17 6.37
N SER A 22 -8.44 -3.88 5.25
CA SER A 22 -9.68 -4.04 4.50
C SER A 22 -10.74 -4.76 5.32
N SER A 23 -12.00 -4.33 5.21
CA SER A 23 -13.14 -5.02 5.82
C SER A 23 -13.42 -6.40 5.21
N TYR A 24 -12.93 -6.64 3.99
CA TYR A 24 -13.01 -7.94 3.32
C TYR A 24 -11.93 -8.93 3.80
N SER A 25 -10.99 -8.47 4.62
CA SER A 25 -9.98 -9.32 5.29
C SER A 25 -10.66 -10.09 6.44
N THR A 26 -11.49 -11.07 6.12
CA THR A 26 -12.23 -11.89 7.08
C THR A 26 -11.61 -13.27 7.21
N GLY A 27 -11.34 -13.71 8.45
CA GLY A 27 -10.77 -15.04 8.71
C GLY A 27 -9.31 -15.16 8.24
N ALA A 28 -8.97 -16.29 7.61
CA ALA A 28 -7.60 -16.63 7.23
C ALA A 28 -7.20 -16.26 5.79
N ASN A 29 -8.08 -15.63 5.00
CA ASN A 29 -7.83 -15.39 3.57
C ASN A 29 -7.98 -13.91 3.17
N ASN A 30 -7.23 -13.51 2.14
CA ASN A 30 -7.31 -12.22 1.45
C ASN A 30 -7.00 -10.97 2.31
N CYS A 31 -6.07 -11.08 3.26
CA CYS A 31 -5.78 -10.00 4.19
C CYS A 31 -4.91 -8.90 3.56
N VAL A 32 -5.51 -7.78 3.17
CA VAL A 32 -4.78 -6.61 2.66
C VAL A 32 -4.92 -5.40 3.59
N GLU A 33 -3.83 -4.65 3.69
CA GLU A 33 -3.73 -3.38 4.43
C GLU A 33 -3.26 -2.27 3.50
N THR A 34 -3.81 -1.06 3.69
CA THR A 34 -3.45 0.11 2.90
C THR A 34 -3.02 1.27 3.79
N ALA A 35 -2.11 2.10 3.31
CA ALA A 35 -1.67 3.30 4.00
C ALA A 35 -1.40 4.44 3.02
N ARG A 36 -1.48 5.67 3.51
CA ARG A 36 -1.13 6.88 2.73
C ARG A 36 0.07 7.55 3.38
N PRO A 37 1.30 7.35 2.85
CA PRO A 37 2.46 8.13 3.27
C PRO A 37 2.21 9.63 3.03
N ARG A 38 2.46 10.44 4.07
CA ARG A 38 2.26 11.90 4.02
C ARG A 38 3.57 12.69 3.95
N ARG A 39 4.69 12.03 4.18
CA ARG A 39 6.03 12.62 4.25
C ARG A 39 7.03 11.73 3.52
N GLY A 40 8.20 12.29 3.21
CA GLY A 40 9.28 11.57 2.56
C GLY A 40 9.05 11.33 1.06
N PRO A 41 9.89 10.50 0.43
CA PRO A 41 9.92 10.33 -1.02
C PRO A 41 8.65 9.67 -1.59
N TRP A 42 7.85 9.01 -0.76
CA TRP A 42 6.63 8.32 -1.17
C TRP A 42 5.34 9.08 -0.86
N SER A 43 5.47 10.35 -0.46
CA SER A 43 4.32 11.21 -0.18
C SER A 43 3.39 11.31 -1.39
N GLY A 44 2.08 11.21 -1.15
CA GLY A 44 1.06 11.26 -2.21
C GLY A 44 0.79 9.94 -2.92
N LEU A 45 1.50 8.87 -2.55
CA LEU A 45 1.23 7.51 -3.03
C LEU A 45 0.26 6.77 -2.08
N LEU A 46 -0.29 5.67 -2.57
CA LEU A 46 -1.03 4.68 -1.79
C LEU A 46 -0.16 3.44 -1.64
N ALA A 47 0.16 3.10 -0.39
CA ALA A 47 0.86 1.87 -0.05
C ALA A 47 -0.13 0.74 0.17
N VAL A 48 0.18 -0.45 -0.33
CA VAL A 48 -0.59 -1.68 -0.15
C VAL A 48 0.36 -2.78 0.30
N ARG A 49 0.03 -3.50 1.37
CA ARG A 49 0.81 -4.63 1.87
C ARG A 49 -0.08 -5.83 2.20
N ASP A 50 0.55 -6.99 2.30
CA ASP A 50 -0.07 -8.18 2.88
C ASP A 50 -0.17 -7.99 4.41
N SER A 51 -1.36 -8.17 4.97
CA SER A 51 -1.53 -8.08 6.44
C SER A 51 -0.91 -9.28 7.16
N LYS A 52 -0.67 -10.39 6.45
CA LYS A 52 -0.02 -11.59 6.99
C LYS A 52 1.48 -11.42 7.12
N ASP A 53 2.07 -10.49 6.36
CA ASP A 53 3.48 -10.12 6.47
C ASP A 53 3.63 -8.59 6.62
N PRO A 54 3.36 -8.03 7.82
CA PRO A 54 3.48 -6.59 8.07
C PRO A 54 4.91 -6.05 7.94
N ALA A 55 5.95 -6.90 7.92
CA ALA A 55 7.34 -6.47 7.77
C ALA A 55 7.83 -6.59 6.32
N GLY A 56 7.13 -7.37 5.49
CA GLY A 56 7.46 -7.59 4.09
C GLY A 56 7.23 -6.38 3.19
N PRO A 57 7.36 -6.58 1.86
CA PRO A 57 7.29 -5.51 0.89
C PRO A 57 5.93 -4.82 0.84
N ALA A 58 5.92 -3.53 0.51
CA ALA A 58 4.70 -2.80 0.17
C ALA A 58 4.75 -2.24 -1.24
N LEU A 59 3.65 -2.39 -1.97
CA LEU A 59 3.45 -1.83 -3.30
C LEU A 59 2.99 -0.38 -3.19
N LEU A 60 3.47 0.48 -4.07
CA LEU A 60 3.15 1.90 -4.10
C LEU A 60 2.42 2.26 -5.40
N PHE A 61 1.20 2.78 -5.25
CA PHE A 61 0.35 3.20 -6.35
C PHE A 61 0.17 4.71 -6.35
N ARG A 62 0.09 5.31 -7.54
CA ARG A 62 -0.51 6.64 -7.66
C ARG A 62 -2.03 6.53 -7.46
N ALA A 63 -2.65 7.60 -6.97
CA ALA A 63 -4.08 7.60 -6.67
C ALA A 63 -4.98 7.32 -7.90
N ASP A 64 -4.60 7.85 -9.06
CA ASP A 64 -5.27 7.62 -10.35
C ASP A 64 -5.17 6.15 -10.79
N SER A 65 -3.98 5.56 -10.67
CA SER A 65 -3.69 4.17 -11.04
C SER A 65 -4.46 3.21 -10.13
N TRP A 66 -4.51 3.49 -8.83
CA TRP A 66 -5.30 2.71 -7.89
C TRP A 66 -6.79 2.79 -8.18
N THR A 67 -7.30 3.99 -8.47
CA THR A 67 -8.71 4.19 -8.81
C THR A 67 -9.10 3.43 -10.07
N GLY A 68 -8.27 3.51 -11.13
CA GLY A 68 -8.47 2.75 -12.36
C GLY A 68 -8.42 1.24 -12.15
N PHE A 69 -7.47 0.75 -11.35
CA PHE A 69 -7.38 -0.66 -10.99
C PHE A 69 -8.64 -1.17 -10.28
N VAL A 70 -9.11 -0.47 -9.25
CA VAL A 70 -10.34 -0.84 -8.53
C VAL A 70 -11.57 -0.76 -9.43
N ALA A 71 -11.64 0.24 -10.31
CA ALA A 71 -12.75 0.38 -11.25
C ALA A 71 -12.82 -0.78 -12.26
N ALA A 72 -11.67 -1.31 -12.69
CA ALA A 72 -11.60 -2.44 -13.62
C ALA A 72 -11.96 -3.80 -12.98
N LEU A 73 -12.02 -3.87 -11.65
CA LEU A 73 -12.36 -5.08 -10.89
C LEU A 73 -13.81 -5.09 -10.37
N ARG A 74 -14.59 -4.05 -10.64
CA ARG A 74 -16.03 -4.00 -10.39
C ARG A 74 -16.81 -4.62 -11.53
#